data_AF-A0A2G5TXN9-F1
#
_entry.id   AF-A0A2G5TXN9-F1
#
_cell.length_a   1.000
_cell.length_b   1.000
_cell.length_c   1.000
_cell.angle_alpha   90.00
_cell.angle_beta   90.00
_cell.angle_gamma   90.00
#
_symmetry.space_group_name_H-M   'P 1'
#
loop_
_entity.id
_entity.type
_entity.pdbx_description
1 polymer ?
#
loop_
_entity_poly.entity_id
_entity_poly.type
_entity_poly.pdbx_seq_one_letter_code
_entity_poly.pdbx_strand_id
1 'polypeptide(L)'
;MNGIVPMEVGEQTTSTSFTSNEALLNNCISAMKTASLKYSIPVFAGSNEEEWTAKQQQEVHRRKGEDMNVKTFDSKIEIQMMKLKQLVDDRNSEVHRINKRRSQHDNKLQIQRERKEVGKKIKKRKRDEADEKEKRCEEIETKKKKEELSKTS
;
A
#
# COMPACT_ATOMS: atom_id res chain seq x y z
N MET A 1 -32.72 25.18 -23.51
CA MET A 1 -31.29 25.19 -23.13
C MET A 1 -31.23 25.08 -21.62
N ASN A 2 -30.84 23.93 -21.07
CA ASN A 2 -30.54 23.77 -19.63
C ASN A 2 -29.20 23.03 -19.54
N GLY A 3 -28.12 23.80 -19.38
CA GLY A 3 -26.77 23.28 -19.17
C GLY A 3 -26.62 22.87 -17.71
N ILE A 4 -26.37 21.58 -17.48
CA ILE A 4 -25.91 21.08 -16.19
C ILE A 4 -24.39 21.11 -16.25
N VAL A 5 -23.80 22.07 -15.55
CA VAL A 5 -22.35 22.20 -15.34
C VAL A 5 -21.90 21.05 -14.42
N PRO A 6 -20.87 20.26 -14.78
CA PRO A 6 -20.29 19.30 -13.86
C PRO A 6 -19.46 20.04 -12.80
N MET A 7 -19.83 19.84 -11.55
CA MET A 7 -19.15 20.36 -10.38
C MET A 7 -17.80 19.63 -10.23
N GLU A 8 -16.70 20.33 -10.52
CA GLU A 8 -15.35 19.85 -10.22
C GLU A 8 -15.19 19.77 -8.69
N VAL A 9 -15.21 18.56 -8.15
CA VAL A 9 -14.83 18.33 -6.76
C VAL A 9 -13.30 18.33 -6.74
N GLY A 10 -12.72 19.50 -6.47
CA GLY A 10 -11.28 19.66 -6.32
C GLY A 10 -10.74 18.67 -5.30
N GLU A 11 -9.79 17.84 -5.74
CA GLU A 11 -8.96 17.03 -4.88
C GLU A 11 -8.09 17.97 -4.05
N GLN A 12 -8.58 18.38 -2.88
CA GLN A 12 -7.73 18.91 -1.83
C GLN A 12 -6.88 17.75 -1.31
N THR A 13 -5.76 17.49 -1.98
CA THR A 13 -4.66 16.71 -1.41
C THR A 13 -4.06 17.55 -0.29
N THR A 14 -4.64 17.48 0.90
CA THR A 14 -3.95 17.88 2.12
C THR A 14 -2.80 16.90 2.33
N SER A 15 -1.67 17.24 1.73
CA SER A 15 -0.37 16.61 2.00
C SER A 15 0.04 16.98 3.42
N THR A 16 -0.61 16.37 4.40
CA THR A 16 -0.09 16.33 5.77
C THR A 16 1.17 15.47 5.69
N SER A 17 2.32 16.14 5.76
CA SER A 17 3.63 15.51 5.83
C SER A 17 3.74 14.70 7.13
N PHE A 18 3.17 13.51 7.13
CA PHE A 18 3.53 12.47 8.06
C PHE A 18 4.90 12.01 7.60
N THR A 19 5.97 12.50 8.25
CA THR A 19 7.24 11.77 8.23
C THR A 19 6.87 10.33 8.56
N SER A 20 7.03 9.43 7.60
CA SER A 20 6.57 8.06 7.77
C SER A 20 7.27 7.51 9.01
N ASN A 21 6.50 7.01 9.97
CA ASN A 21 7.06 6.40 11.20
C ASN A 21 8.13 5.34 10.87
N GLU A 22 8.03 4.76 9.68
CA GLU A 22 9.02 3.87 9.07
C GLU A 22 10.39 4.54 8.82
N ALA A 23 10.43 5.75 8.25
CA ALA A 23 11.68 6.48 8.04
C ALA A 23 12.34 6.85 9.38
N LEU A 24 11.55 7.22 10.39
CA LEU A 24 12.04 7.48 11.74
C LEU A 24 12.59 6.21 12.39
N LEU A 25 11.86 5.09 12.31
CA LEU A 25 12.29 3.80 12.85
C LEU A 25 13.62 3.33 12.23
N ASN A 26 13.71 3.39 10.90
CA ASN A 26 14.91 2.98 10.16
C ASN A 26 16.12 3.87 10.48
N ASN A 27 15.91 5.18 10.60
CA ASN A 27 16.97 6.13 10.99
C ASN A 27 17.44 5.88 12.43
N CYS A 28 16.51 5.66 13.37
CA CYS A 28 16.84 5.40 14.76
C CYS A 28 17.64 4.11 14.92
N ILE A 29 17.27 3.01 14.24
CA ILE A 29 18.00 1.74 14.29
C ILE A 29 19.39 1.88 13.65
N SER A 30 19.46 2.50 12.47
CA SER A 30 20.73 2.65 11.74
C SER A 30 21.72 3.58 12.44
N ALA A 31 21.24 4.52 13.26
CA ALA A 31 22.08 5.43 14.01
C ALA A 31 22.62 4.87 15.34
N MET A 32 22.15 3.69 15.79
CA MET A 32 22.60 3.11 17.06
C MET A 32 24.05 2.64 16.95
N LYS A 33 24.91 3.12 17.86
CA LYS A 33 26.29 2.66 18.01
C LYS A 33 26.42 1.82 19.26
N THR A 34 26.88 0.58 19.13
CA THR A 34 27.20 -0.29 20.26
C THR A 34 28.66 -0.13 20.65
N ALA A 35 28.94 0.03 21.93
CA ALA A 35 30.30 0.01 22.46
C ALA A 35 30.64 -1.40 22.93
N SER A 36 31.87 -1.86 22.64
CA SER A 36 32.37 -3.14 23.13
C SER A 36 33.17 -2.97 24.41
N LEU A 37 33.09 -3.95 25.30
CA LEU A 37 34.00 -4.03 26.44
C LEU A 37 35.45 -4.14 25.95
N LYS A 38 36.35 -3.49 26.67
CA LYS A 38 37.79 -3.52 26.38
C LYS A 38 38.51 -4.31 27.47
N TYR A 39 39.61 -4.94 27.08
CA TYR A 39 40.54 -5.67 27.96
C TYR A 39 39.88 -6.85 28.69
N SER A 40 39.83 -8.03 28.07
CA SER A 40 39.40 -9.27 28.76
C SER A 40 40.34 -9.69 29.89
N ILE A 41 41.61 -9.26 29.84
CA ILE A 41 42.66 -9.55 30.83
C ILE A 41 43.14 -8.24 31.47
N PRO A 42 43.48 -8.21 32.78
CA PRO A 42 44.07 -7.04 33.42
C PRO A 42 45.29 -6.53 32.65
N VAL A 43 45.38 -5.22 32.46
CA VAL A 43 46.38 -4.58 31.59
C VAL A 43 47.82 -4.91 32.01
N PHE A 44 48.05 -5.10 33.31
CA PHE A 44 49.37 -5.43 33.88
C PHE A 44 49.52 -6.91 34.26
N ALA A 45 48.61 -7.77 33.83
CA ALA A 45 48.81 -9.21 33.97
C ALA A 45 49.82 -9.70 32.92
N GLY A 46 50.73 -10.59 33.32
CA GLY A 46 51.65 -11.25 32.40
C GLY A 46 50.91 -12.16 31.42
N SER A 47 51.57 -12.59 30.36
CA SER A 47 50.98 -13.51 29.38
C SER A 47 50.77 -14.93 29.91
N ASN A 48 51.49 -15.31 30.98
CA ASN A 48 51.36 -16.61 31.62
C ASN A 48 50.32 -16.56 32.77
N GLU A 49 49.22 -17.30 32.64
CA GLU A 49 48.16 -17.34 33.66
C GLU A 49 48.62 -17.98 34.98
N GLU A 50 49.62 -18.87 34.92
CA GLU A 50 50.17 -19.57 36.09
C GLU A 50 50.95 -18.62 37.02
N GLU A 51 51.46 -17.51 36.47
CA GLU A 51 52.20 -16.48 37.21
C GLU A 51 51.28 -15.36 37.73
N TRP A 52 49.97 -15.45 37.47
CA TRP A 52 49.04 -14.42 37.93
C TRP A 52 48.88 -14.44 39.45
N THR A 53 48.90 -13.24 40.01
CA THR A 53 48.51 -13.04 41.40
C THR A 53 47.03 -13.40 41.60
N ALA A 54 46.67 -13.80 42.82
CA ALA A 54 45.28 -14.09 43.17
C ALA A 54 44.32 -12.92 42.82
N LYS A 55 44.78 -11.66 42.93
CA LYS A 55 44.01 -10.47 42.55
C LYS A 55 43.77 -10.39 41.03
N GLN A 56 44.76 -10.74 40.21
CA GLN A 56 44.60 -10.76 38.75
C GLN A 56 43.64 -11.87 38.31
N GLN A 57 43.73 -13.07 38.92
CA GLN A 57 42.79 -14.16 38.67
C GLN A 57 41.35 -13.79 39.05
N GLN A 58 41.16 -13.17 40.23
CA GLN A 58 39.86 -12.68 40.66
C GLN A 58 39.28 -11.63 39.69
N GLU A 59 40.11 -10.71 39.22
CA GLU A 59 39.69 -9.69 38.26
C GLU A 59 39.28 -10.29 36.91
N VAL A 60 40.00 -11.30 36.41
CA VAL A 60 39.60 -12.02 35.18
C VAL A 60 38.26 -12.71 35.37
N HIS A 61 38.04 -13.36 36.52
CA HIS A 61 36.73 -13.95 36.82
C HIS A 61 35.62 -12.89 36.85
N ARG A 62 35.88 -11.72 37.46
CA ARG A 62 34.96 -10.59 37.49
C ARG A 62 34.61 -10.12 36.07
N ARG A 63 35.61 -9.91 35.20
CA ARG A 63 35.42 -9.49 33.80
C ARG A 63 34.65 -10.51 32.97
N LYS A 64 34.86 -11.81 33.20
CA LYS A 64 34.01 -12.85 32.57
C LYS A 64 32.54 -12.69 32.96
N GLY A 65 32.25 -12.33 34.22
CA GLY A 65 30.89 -12.00 34.66
C GLY A 65 30.32 -10.76 33.97
N GLU A 66 31.13 -9.72 33.79
CA GLU A 66 30.75 -8.52 33.04
C GLU A 66 30.44 -8.83 31.56
N ASP A 67 31.27 -9.63 30.90
CA ASP A 67 31.04 -10.09 29.53
C ASP A 67 29.72 -10.85 29.40
N MET A 68 29.41 -11.74 30.35
CA MET A 68 28.16 -12.48 30.35
C MET A 68 26.94 -11.57 30.57
N ASN A 69 27.08 -10.53 31.40
CA ASN A 69 26.02 -9.53 31.58
C ASN A 69 25.77 -8.74 30.30
N VAL A 70 26.84 -8.31 29.60
CA VAL A 70 26.69 -7.63 28.29
C VAL A 70 26.02 -8.54 27.27
N LYS A 71 26.45 -9.80 27.13
CA LYS A 71 25.78 -10.78 26.25
C LYS A 71 24.31 -10.98 26.57
N THR A 72 23.93 -10.89 27.85
CA THR A 72 22.53 -10.97 28.27
C THR A 72 21.73 -9.75 27.78
N PHE A 73 22.32 -8.56 27.80
CA PHE A 73 21.70 -7.37 27.21
C PHE A 73 21.60 -7.48 25.69
N ASP A 74 22.65 -7.95 25.01
CA ASP A 74 22.64 -8.16 23.55
C ASP A 74 21.50 -9.12 23.16
N SER A 75 21.36 -10.24 23.88
CA SER A 75 20.27 -11.20 23.65
C SER A 75 18.88 -10.57 23.84
N LYS A 76 18.72 -9.69 24.84
CA LYS A 76 17.46 -8.95 25.05
C LYS A 76 17.19 -7.98 23.91
N ILE A 77 18.21 -7.28 23.42
CA ILE A 77 18.09 -6.37 22.27
C ILE A 77 17.62 -7.15 21.04
N GLU A 78 18.26 -8.28 20.74
CA GLU A 78 17.88 -9.15 19.61
C GLU A 78 16.42 -9.59 19.69
N ILE A 79 15.97 -10.07 20.86
CA ILE A 79 14.57 -10.48 21.08
C ILE A 79 13.61 -9.31 20.80
N GLN A 80 13.95 -8.11 21.26
CA GLN A 80 13.10 -6.93 21.03
C GLN A 80 13.10 -6.52 19.56
N MET A 81 14.22 -6.62 18.86
CA MET A 81 14.30 -6.37 17.42
C MET A 81 13.44 -7.37 16.62
N MET A 82 13.42 -8.65 17.01
CA MET A 82 12.54 -9.64 16.39
C MET A 82 11.06 -9.31 16.59
N LYS A 83 10.67 -8.90 17.81
CA LYS A 83 9.29 -8.46 18.10
C LYS A 83 8.90 -7.24 17.28
N LEU A 84 9.80 -6.26 17.17
CA LEU A 84 9.59 -5.07 16.36
C LEU A 84 9.39 -5.44 14.88
N LYS A 85 10.21 -6.33 14.34
CA LYS A 85 10.05 -6.85 12.98
C LYS A 85 8.66 -7.47 12.77
N GLN A 86 8.22 -8.33 13.69
CA GLN A 86 6.88 -8.94 13.61
C GLN A 86 5.77 -7.88 13.56
N LEU A 87 5.85 -6.85 14.42
CA LEU A 87 4.86 -5.76 14.42
C LEU A 87 4.84 -4.98 13.10
N VAL A 88 5.99 -4.78 12.47
CA VAL A 88 6.09 -4.15 11.14
C VAL A 88 5.45 -5.04 10.07
N ASP A 89 5.70 -6.35 10.11
CA ASP A 89 5.12 -7.32 9.18
C ASP A 89 3.58 -7.41 9.33
N ASP A 90 3.06 -7.39 10.56
CA ASP A 90 1.63 -7.35 10.86
C ASP A 90 0.99 -6.07 10.31
N ARG A 91 1.63 -4.92 10.54
CA ARG A 91 1.18 -3.63 9.98
C ARG A 91 1.11 -3.68 8.45
N ASN A 92 2.16 -4.20 7.80
CA ASN A 92 2.23 -4.30 6.35
C ASN A 92 1.16 -5.24 5.79
N SER A 93 0.88 -6.34 6.48
CA SER A 93 -0.19 -7.27 6.15
C SER A 93 -1.56 -6.59 6.20
N GLU A 94 -1.81 -5.76 7.22
CA GLU A 94 -3.05 -4.98 7.32
C GLU A 94 -3.18 -3.94 6.20
N VAL A 95 -2.10 -3.22 5.89
CA VAL A 95 -2.06 -2.27 4.77
C VAL A 95 -2.39 -2.99 3.45
N HIS A 96 -1.79 -4.16 3.21
CA HIS A 96 -2.07 -4.96 2.03
C HIS A 96 -3.55 -5.37 1.96
N ARG A 97 -4.12 -5.83 3.07
CA ARG A 97 -5.54 -6.19 3.16
C ARG A 97 -6.46 -5.01 2.84
N ILE A 98 -6.17 -3.83 3.40
CA ILE A 98 -6.93 -2.60 3.15
C ILE A 98 -6.85 -2.22 1.66
N ASN A 99 -5.64 -2.21 1.09
CA ASN A 99 -5.42 -1.83 -0.30
C ASN A 99 -6.13 -2.80 -1.27
N LYS A 100 -6.08 -4.10 -1.01
CA LYS A 100 -6.81 -5.11 -1.78
C LYS A 100 -8.31 -4.86 -1.76
N ARG A 101 -8.89 -4.62 -0.57
CA ARG A 101 -10.32 -4.30 -0.41
C ARG A 101 -10.71 -3.02 -1.15
N ARG A 102 -9.90 -1.96 -1.07
CA ARG A 102 -10.13 -0.70 -1.80
C ARG A 102 -10.13 -0.94 -3.32
N SER A 103 -9.09 -1.62 -3.83
CA SER A 103 -9.00 -1.94 -5.26
C SER A 103 -10.20 -2.75 -5.75
N GLN A 104 -10.65 -3.77 -5.00
CA GLN A 104 -11.84 -4.55 -5.35
C GLN A 104 -13.10 -3.69 -5.40
N HIS A 105 -13.27 -2.78 -4.45
CA HIS A 105 -14.39 -1.85 -4.41
C HIS A 105 -14.39 -0.90 -5.62
N ASP A 106 -13.23 -0.32 -5.93
CA ASP A 106 -13.08 0.64 -7.03
C ASP A 106 -13.33 -0.05 -8.38
N ASN A 107 -12.81 -1.27 -8.55
CA ASN A 107 -13.10 -2.11 -9.72
C ASN A 107 -14.60 -2.40 -9.86
N LYS A 108 -15.29 -2.70 -8.76
CA LYS A 108 -16.74 -2.93 -8.77
C LYS A 108 -17.49 -1.67 -9.22
N LEU A 109 -17.11 -0.50 -8.71
CA LEU A 109 -17.72 0.78 -9.12
C LEU A 109 -17.44 1.09 -10.59
N GLN A 110 -16.23 0.80 -11.07
CA GLN A 110 -15.86 0.98 -12.47
C GLN A 110 -16.71 0.10 -13.39
N ILE A 111 -16.83 -1.20 -13.08
CA ILE A 111 -17.66 -2.14 -13.84
C ILE A 111 -19.14 -1.68 -13.85
N GLN A 112 -19.65 -1.16 -12.74
CA GLN A 112 -21.03 -0.64 -12.69
C GLN A 112 -21.23 0.58 -13.59
N ARG A 113 -20.25 1.51 -13.61
CA ARG A 113 -20.28 2.68 -14.51
C ARG A 113 -20.25 2.24 -15.97
N GLU A 114 -19.34 1.34 -16.33
CA GLU A 114 -19.21 0.81 -17.69
C GLU A 114 -20.50 0.11 -18.14
N ARG A 115 -21.10 -0.73 -17.30
CA ARG A 115 -22.38 -1.40 -17.62
C ARG A 115 -23.51 -0.39 -17.86
N LYS A 116 -23.59 0.68 -17.07
CA LYS A 116 -24.59 1.74 -17.28
C LYS A 116 -24.39 2.43 -18.63
N GLU A 117 -23.15 2.77 -18.97
CA GLU A 117 -22.85 3.44 -20.25
C GLU A 117 -23.10 2.52 -21.45
N VAL A 118 -22.70 1.25 -21.38
CA VAL A 118 -23.03 0.25 -22.41
C VAL A 118 -24.54 0.09 -22.55
N GLY A 119 -25.27 0.00 -21.44
CA GLY A 119 -26.73 -0.09 -21.45
C GLY A 119 -27.41 1.11 -22.11
N LYS A 120 -26.93 2.34 -21.85
CA LYS A 120 -27.40 3.55 -22.53
C LYS A 120 -27.13 3.51 -24.04
N LYS A 121 -25.92 3.11 -24.45
CA LYS A 121 -25.55 2.98 -25.86
C LYS A 121 -26.44 1.97 -26.60
N ILE A 122 -26.71 0.82 -25.98
CA ILE A 122 -27.61 -0.20 -26.56
C ILE A 122 -29.04 0.34 -26.71
N LYS A 123 -29.58 1.01 -25.67
CA LYS A 123 -30.92 1.60 -25.73
C LYS A 123 -31.04 2.67 -26.81
N LYS A 124 -30.02 3.53 -26.93
CA LYS A 124 -29.95 4.55 -27.98
C LYS A 124 -29.95 3.89 -29.35
N ARG A 125 -29.06 2.93 -29.59
CA ARG A 125 -28.98 2.21 -30.88
C ARG A 125 -30.33 1.58 -31.27
N LYS A 126 -31.01 0.90 -30.34
CA LYS A 126 -32.34 0.31 -30.60
C LYS A 126 -33.40 1.35 -30.95
N ARG A 127 -33.34 2.54 -30.34
CA ARG A 127 -34.25 3.64 -30.67
C ARG A 127 -33.94 4.17 -32.06
N ASP A 128 -32.67 4.47 -32.35
CA ASP A 128 -32.23 4.95 -33.65
C ASP A 128 -32.61 3.95 -34.78
N GLU A 129 -32.43 2.64 -34.55
CA GLU A 129 -32.85 1.56 -35.47
C GLU A 129 -34.38 1.52 -35.69
N ALA A 130 -35.18 1.79 -34.64
CA ALA A 130 -36.64 1.81 -34.73
C ALA A 130 -37.14 3.05 -35.50
N ASP A 131 -36.59 4.22 -35.16
CA ASP A 131 -36.91 5.49 -35.83
C ASP A 131 -36.54 5.43 -37.32
N GLU A 132 -35.43 4.80 -37.68
CA GLU A 132 -35.04 4.61 -39.09
C GLU A 132 -35.98 3.66 -39.84
N LYS A 133 -36.44 2.60 -39.17
CA LYS A 133 -37.42 1.67 -39.75
C LYS A 133 -38.77 2.35 -39.99
N GLU A 134 -39.24 3.16 -39.03
CA GLU A 134 -40.48 3.93 -39.15
C GLU A 134 -40.41 4.90 -40.33
N LYS A 135 -39.33 5.69 -40.43
CA LYS A 135 -39.10 6.59 -41.59
C LYS A 135 -39.13 5.86 -42.92
N ARG A 136 -38.49 4.68 -43.02
CA ARG A 136 -38.54 3.88 -44.26
C ARG A 136 -39.95 3.40 -44.60
N CYS A 137 -40.75 3.02 -43.61
CA CYS A 137 -42.15 2.63 -43.82
C CYS A 137 -42.98 3.83 -44.33
N GLU A 138 -42.84 5.00 -43.71
CA GLU A 138 -43.51 6.23 -44.12
C GLU A 138 -43.13 6.66 -45.55
N GLU A 139 -41.85 6.55 -45.92
CA GLU A 139 -41.38 6.82 -47.28
C GLU A 139 -41.98 5.86 -48.32
N ILE A 140 -42.15 4.58 -47.97
CA ILE A 140 -42.78 3.60 -48.86
C ILE A 140 -44.28 3.89 -49.01
N GLU A 141 -44.98 4.21 -47.91
CA GLU A 141 -46.41 4.53 -47.96
C GLU A 141 -46.70 5.82 -48.74
N THR A 142 -45.88 6.85 -48.55
CA THR A 142 -46.01 8.11 -49.31
C THR A 142 -45.73 7.92 -50.80
N LYS A 143 -44.74 7.08 -51.17
CA LYS A 143 -44.50 6.69 -52.57
C LYS A 143 -45.70 5.93 -53.16
N LYS A 144 -46.23 4.93 -52.45
CA LYS A 144 -47.41 4.17 -52.89
C LYS A 144 -48.63 5.07 -53.10
N LYS A 145 -48.93 5.95 -52.15
CA LYS A 145 -50.05 6.92 -52.26
C LYS A 145 -49.90 7.85 -53.46
N LYS A 146 -48.68 8.36 -53.73
CA LYS A 146 -48.41 9.17 -54.93
C LYS A 146 -48.62 8.38 -56.22
N GLU A 147 -48.19 7.12 -56.24
CA GLU A 147 -48.36 6.25 -57.40
C GLU A 147 -49.85 5.95 -57.69
N GLU A 148 -50.65 5.71 -56.65
CA GLU A 148 -52.11 5.51 -56.74
C GLU A 148 -52.86 6.77 -57.21
N LEU A 149 -52.46 7.95 -56.73
CA LEU A 149 -53.00 9.24 -57.18
C LEU A 149 -52.67 9.55 -58.65
N SER A 150 -51.53 9.07 -59.16
CA SER A 150 -51.14 9.24 -60.57
C SER A 150 -51.88 8.28 -61.52
N LYS A 151 -52.44 7.18 -61.00
CA LYS A 151 -53.19 6.18 -61.78
C LYS A 151 -54.69 6.46 -61.85
N THR A 152 -55.19 7.38 -61.03
CA THR A 152 -56.61 7.79 -60.97
C THR A 152 -56.87 9.18 -61.58
N SER A 153 -55.83 9.84 -62.09
CA SER A 153 -55.92 11.05 -62.94
C SER A 153 -55.70 10.69 -64.41
#